data_AF-A0A0F5ZPW8-F1
#
_entry.id   AF-A0A0F5ZPW8-F1
#
_cell.length_a   1.000
_cell.length_b   1.000
_cell.length_c   1.000
_cell.angle_alpha   90.00
_cell.angle_beta   90.00
_cell.angle_gamma   90.00
#
_symmetry.space_group_name_H-M   'P 1'
#
loop_
_entity.id
_entity.type
_entity.pdbx_description
1 polymer ?
#
loop_
_entity_poly.entity_id
_entity_poly.type
_entity_poly.pdbx_seq_one_letter_code
_entity_poly.pdbx_strand_id
1 'polypeptide(L)'
;MQQYLLLIYIEPALLQALPTEEFNALMRDCLAHADKLQAEGTLLAAQKLQPVDTAQTLRVRDGHSRVLDGPFAEPANCWPAST
;
A
#
# COMPACT_ATOMS: atom_id res chain seq x y z
N MET A 1 -11.10 3.10 -23.45
CA MET A 1 -10.07 3.83 -22.70
C MET A 1 -9.30 2.84 -21.86
N GLN A 2 -7.98 2.93 -21.83
CA GLN A 2 -7.14 2.03 -21.04
C GLN A 2 -7.05 2.54 -19.61
N GLN A 3 -7.17 1.65 -18.63
CA GLN A 3 -6.99 1.95 -17.21
C GLN A 3 -5.79 1.18 -16.70
N TYR A 4 -5.06 1.78 -15.77
CA TYR A 4 -3.86 1.21 -15.18
C TYR A 4 -3.99 1.28 -13.66
N LEU A 5 -3.45 0.27 -12.98
CA LEU A 5 -3.30 0.26 -11.55
C LEU A 5 -1.82 0.48 -11.21
N LEU A 6 -1.53 1.55 -10.48
CA LEU A 6 -0.21 1.81 -9.93
C LEU A 6 -0.17 1.34 -8.48
N LEU A 7 0.61 0.29 -8.21
CA LEU A 7 0.86 -0.20 -6.86
C LEU A 7 2.18 0.37 -6.35
N ILE A 8 2.13 1.10 -5.23
CA ILE A 8 3.29 1.70 -4.59
C ILE A 8 3.72 0.81 -3.44
N TYR A 9 4.94 0.27 -3.51
CA TYR A 9 5.56 -0.51 -2.45
C TYR A 9 6.62 0.32 -1.77
N ILE A 10 6.52 0.45 -0.45
CA ILE A 10 7.50 1.14 0.38
C ILE A 10 7.87 0.22 1.52
N GLU A 11 9.17 0.08 1.78
CA GLU A 11 9.66 -0.65 2.93
C GLU A 11 9.35 0.13 4.23
N PRO A 12 8.62 -0.47 5.20
CA PRO A 12 8.21 0.23 6.41
C PRO A 12 9.39 0.80 7.23
N ALA A 13 10.52 0.12 7.24
CA ALA A 13 11.72 0.57 7.94
C ALA A 13 12.26 1.91 7.40
N LEU A 14 12.18 2.12 6.08
CA LEU A 14 12.58 3.38 5.45
C LEU A 14 11.65 4.53 5.85
N LEU A 15 10.34 4.26 5.96
CA LEU A 15 9.38 5.26 6.44
C LEU A 15 9.60 5.63 7.89
N GLN A 16 9.95 4.66 8.74
CA GLN A 16 10.22 4.89 10.16
C GLN A 16 11.54 5.61 10.41
N ALA A 17 12.52 5.48 9.50
CA ALA A 17 13.80 6.17 9.57
C ALA A 17 13.70 7.67 9.21
N LEU A 18 12.64 8.08 8.51
CA LEU A 18 12.43 9.47 8.12
C LEU A 18 11.97 10.33 9.32
N PRO A 19 12.55 11.52 9.51
CA PRO A 19 11.99 12.50 10.44
C PRO A 19 10.52 12.79 10.11
N THR A 20 9.68 12.87 11.14
CA THR A 20 8.24 13.10 10.99
C THR A 20 7.90 14.34 10.15
N GLU A 21 8.68 15.41 10.29
CA GLU A 21 8.45 16.64 9.51
C GLU A 21 8.70 16.43 8.02
N GLU A 22 9.76 15.69 7.68
CA GLU A 22 10.13 15.37 6.30
C GLU A 22 9.08 14.43 5.68
N PHE A 23 8.68 13.39 6.41
CA PHE A 23 7.60 12.50 5.99
C PHE A 23 6.29 13.29 5.71
N ASN A 24 5.92 14.19 6.61
CA ASN A 24 4.72 15.01 6.44
C ASN A 24 4.82 15.96 5.25
N ALA A 25 6.00 16.52 4.95
CA ALA A 25 6.22 17.33 3.76
C ALA A 25 6.03 16.52 2.48
N LEU A 26 6.67 15.34 2.39
CA LEU A 26 6.55 14.44 1.25
C LEU A 26 5.09 14.01 1.02
N MET A 27 4.35 13.69 2.10
CA MET A 27 2.94 13.32 2.00
C MET A 27 2.06 14.46 1.51
N ARG A 28 2.32 15.71 1.93
CA ARG A 28 1.57 16.88 1.42
C ARG A 28 1.78 17.08 -0.08
N ASP A 29 3.03 16.98 -0.53
CA ASP A 29 3.35 17.14 -1.95
C ASP A 29 2.74 16.03 -2.80
N CYS A 30 2.75 14.79 -2.28
CA CYS A 30 2.12 13.64 -2.92
C CYS A 30 0.60 13.85 -3.09
N LEU A 31 -0.09 14.32 -2.05
CA LEU A 31 -1.53 14.60 -2.10
C LEU A 31 -1.84 15.75 -3.06
N ALA A 32 -1.08 16.84 -3.00
CA ALA A 32 -1.26 17.97 -3.91
C ALA A 32 -1.05 17.59 -5.38
N HIS A 33 -0.15 16.64 -5.67
CA HIS A 33 0.03 16.10 -7.02
C HIS A 33 -1.14 15.21 -7.44
N ALA A 34 -1.62 14.35 -6.54
CA ALA A 34 -2.79 13.50 -6.79
C ALA A 34 -4.04 14.34 -7.11
N ASP A 35 -4.27 15.44 -6.36
CA ASP A 35 -5.38 16.37 -6.60
C ASP A 35 -5.32 16.99 -8.00
N LYS A 36 -4.13 17.37 -8.47
CA LYS A 36 -3.92 17.89 -9.83
C LYS A 36 -4.25 16.84 -10.90
N LEU A 37 -3.74 15.61 -10.74
CA LEU A 37 -4.01 14.52 -11.69
C LEU A 37 -5.49 14.15 -11.72
N GLN A 38 -6.18 14.25 -10.57
CA GLN A 38 -7.62 14.02 -10.51
C GLN A 38 -8.40 15.14 -11.22
N ALA A 39 -8.00 16.40 -11.05
CA ALA A 39 -8.59 17.54 -11.76
C ALA A 39 -8.37 17.45 -13.29
N GLU A 40 -7.25 16.89 -13.73
CA GLU A 40 -6.94 16.60 -15.14
C GLU A 40 -7.69 15.38 -15.70
N GLY A 41 -8.36 14.60 -14.84
CA GLY A 41 -9.09 13.38 -15.23
C GLY A 41 -8.19 12.17 -15.54
N THR A 42 -6.89 12.26 -15.21
CA THR A 42 -5.92 11.17 -15.43
C THR A 42 -5.83 10.22 -14.24
N LEU A 43 -6.10 10.71 -13.02
CA LEU A 43 -6.23 9.89 -11.81
C LEU A 43 -7.70 9.59 -11.51
N LEU A 44 -8.08 8.32 -11.65
CA LEU A 44 -9.44 7.86 -11.38
C LEU A 44 -9.70 7.66 -9.88
N ALA A 45 -8.72 7.13 -9.14
CA ALA A 45 -8.78 6.92 -7.70
C ALA A 45 -7.37 6.74 -7.12
N ALA A 46 -7.18 7.14 -5.88
CA ALA A 46 -6.00 6.86 -5.07
C ALA A 46 -6.39 6.63 -3.61
N GLN A 47 -5.73 5.68 -2.95
CA GLN A 47 -5.95 5.39 -1.54
C GLN A 47 -4.63 4.99 -0.87
N LYS A 48 -4.32 5.62 0.26
CA LYS A 48 -3.26 5.15 1.14
C LYS A 48 -3.75 3.93 1.92
N LEU A 49 -3.02 2.82 1.83
CA LEU A 49 -3.30 1.62 2.62
C LEU A 49 -2.85 1.80 4.07
N GLN A 50 -3.53 1.09 4.97
CA GLN A 50 -3.08 0.92 6.34
C GLN A 50 -1.86 -0.03 6.39
N PRO A 51 -1.09 -0.02 7.49
CA PRO A 51 0.00 -0.96 7.70
C PRO A 51 -0.42 -2.43 7.53
N VAL A 52 0.50 -3.27 7.05
CA VAL A 52 0.23 -4.66 6.63
C VAL A 52 -0.24 -5.58 7.77
N ASP A 53 0.14 -5.25 9.00
CA ASP A 53 -0.29 -5.92 10.24
C ASP A 53 -1.79 -5.73 10.54
N THR A 54 -2.43 -4.69 9.99
CA THR A 54 -3.88 -4.46 10.09
C THR A 54 -4.70 -5.23 9.05
N ALA A 55 -4.04 -5.89 8.09
CA ALA A 55 -4.72 -6.58 7.01
C ALA A 55 -5.47 -7.82 7.52
N GLN A 56 -6.58 -8.15 6.87
CA GLN A 56 -7.27 -9.43 7.05
C GLN A 56 -7.47 -10.09 5.68
N THR A 57 -7.25 -11.40 5.63
CA THR A 57 -7.35 -12.19 4.42
C THR A 57 -8.49 -13.20 4.53
N LEU A 58 -9.48 -13.09 3.63
CA LEU A 58 -10.51 -14.09 3.45
C LEU A 58 -10.06 -15.12 2.40
N ARG A 59 -10.03 -16.40 2.79
CA ARG A 59 -9.79 -17.53 1.88
C ARG A 59 -11.04 -18.40 1.78
N VAL A 60 -11.47 -18.70 0.56
CA VAL A 60 -12.59 -19.60 0.28
C VAL A 60 -12.05 -20.86 -0.39
N ARG A 61 -12.32 -22.02 0.19
CA ARG A 61 -11.95 -23.34 -0.36
C ARG A 61 -13.06 -24.34 -0.07
N ASP A 62 -13.45 -25.09 -1.10
CA ASP A 62 -14.50 -26.13 -1.01
C ASP A 62 -15.82 -25.61 -0.39
N GLY A 63 -16.19 -24.35 -0.69
CA GLY A 63 -17.38 -23.71 -0.14
C GLY A 63 -17.25 -23.20 1.30
N HIS A 64 -16.11 -23.40 1.95
CA HIS A 64 -15.84 -22.91 3.30
C HIS A 64 -14.99 -21.64 3.28
N SER A 65 -15.40 -20.64 4.06
CA SER A 65 -14.64 -19.41 4.29
C SER A 65 -13.79 -19.50 5.56
N ARG A 66 -12.57 -18.97 5.49
CA ARG A 66 -11.70 -18.74 6.65
C ARG A 66 -11.14 -17.33 6.57
N VAL A 67 -11.20 -16.59 7.67
CA VAL A 67 -10.55 -15.29 7.83
C VAL A 67 -9.25 -15.51 8.60
N LEU A 68 -8.17 -14.95 8.09
CA LEU A 68 -6.85 -14.96 8.71
C LEU A 68 -6.42 -13.51 8.93
N ASP A 69 -5.84 -13.23 10.08
CA ASP A 69 -5.16 -11.96 10.29
C ASP A 69 -3.84 -11.94 9.51
N GLY A 70 -3.52 -10.80 8.91
CA GLY A 70 -2.35 -10.61 8.08
C GLY A 70 -2.64 -10.60 6.56
N PRO A 71 -1.60 -10.31 5.76
CA PRO A 71 -1.71 -10.13 4.32
C PRO A 71 -1.99 -11.45 3.58
N PHE A 72 -2.43 -11.34 2.32
CA PHE A 72 -2.78 -12.50 1.48
C PHE A 72 -1.63 -13.50 1.31
N ALA A 73 -0.42 -12.96 1.14
CA ALA A 73 0.84 -13.68 1.08
C ALA A 73 1.86 -12.92 1.95
N GLU A 74 2.87 -13.63 2.45
CA GLU A 74 4.00 -12.97 3.06
C GLU A 74 4.60 -11.97 2.06
N PRO A 75 4.89 -10.73 2.49
CA PRO A 75 5.57 -9.77 1.64
C PRO A 75 6.85 -10.39 1.07
N ALA A 76 7.07 -10.31 -0.24
CA ALA A 76 8.26 -10.91 -0.88
C ALA A 76 9.60 -10.33 -0.34
N ASN A 77 9.57 -9.17 0.32
CA ASN A 77 10.70 -8.58 1.03
C ASN A 77 10.96 -9.19 2.42
N CYS A 78 10.13 -10.14 2.86
CA CYS A 78 10.37 -11.00 4.02
C CYS A 78 10.87 -12.39 3.60
N TRP A 79 11.61 -12.50 2.48
CA TRP A 79 12.48 -13.67 2.32
C TRP A 79 13.47 -13.63 3.49
N PRO A 80 13.57 -14.68 4.34
CA PRO A 80 14.64 -14.71 5.33
C PRO A 80 15.94 -14.58 4.55
N ALA A 81 16.77 -13.60 4.90
CA ALA A 81 18.18 -13.61 4.52
C ALA A 81 18.81 -14.86 5.16
N SER A 82 18.58 -16.02 4.55
CA SER A 82 19.23 -17.27 4.91
C SER A 82 20.54 -17.30 4.15
N THR A 83 21.60 -16.75 4.74
CA THR A 83 22.87 -17.43 5.07
C THR A 83 23.72 -16.47 5.90
#